data_AF-A0A935HWN5-F1
#
_entry.id   AF-A0A935HWN5-F1
#
_cell.length_a   1.000
_cell.length_b   1.000
_cell.length_c   1.000
_cell.angle_alpha   90.00
_cell.angle_beta   90.00
_cell.angle_gamma   90.00
#
_symmetry.space_group_name_H-M   'P 1'
#
loop_
_entity.id
_entity.type
_entity.pdbx_description
1 polymer ?
#
loop_
_entity_poly.entity_id
_entity_poly.type
_entity_poly.pdbx_seq_one_letter_code
_entity_poly.pdbx_strand_id
1 'polypeptide(L)' 'MEKYYILKILEENSWNKLKVSQILGIDRKTLYKKISDYGLE' A
#
# COMPACT_ATOMS: atom_id res chain seq x y z
N MET A 1 11.02 6.96 -3.84
CA MET A 1 11.29 5.54 -3.51
C MET A 1 10.10 4.88 -2.82
N GLU A 2 9.54 5.46 -1.75
CA GLU A 2 8.42 4.86 -0.99
C GLU A 2 7.18 4.52 -1.83
N LYS A 3 6.70 5.45 -2.69
CA LYS A 3 5.54 5.21 -3.58
C LYS A 3 5.68 3.97 -4.45
N TYR A 4 6.84 3.80 -5.10
CA TYR A 4 7.11 2.65 -5.97
C TYR A 4 7.16 1.33 -5.19
N TYR A 5 7.70 1.35 -3.98
CA TYR A 5 7.73 0.16 -3.13
C TYR A 5 6.32 -0.28 -2.72
N ILE A 6 5.48 0.67 -2.29
CA ILE A 6 4.08 0.39 -1.92
C ILE A 6 3.30 -0.12 -3.13
N LEU A 7 3.45 0.52 -4.29
CA LEU A 7 2.80 0.07 -5.52
C LEU A 7 3.25 -1.34 -5.93
N LYS A 8 4.55 -1.65 -5.85
CA LYS A 8 5.06 -2.98 -6.15
C LYS A 8 4.44 -4.04 -5.23
N ILE A 9 4.41 -3.78 -3.92
CA ILE A 9 3.83 -4.73 -2.95
C ILE A 9 2.31 -4.86 -3.14
N LEU A 10 1.61 -3.79 -3.52
CA LEU A 10 0.19 -3.83 -3.89
C LEU A 10 -0.05 -4.74 -5.10
N GLU A 11 0.70 -4.55 -6.19
CA GLU A 11 0.60 -5.36 -7.40
C GLU A 11 0.94 -6.84 -7.12
N GLU A 12 2.05 -7.12 -6.43
CA GLU A 12 2.49 -8.47 -6.06
C GLU A 12 1.49 -9.21 -5.15
N ASN A 13 0.66 -8.47 -4.41
CA ASN A 13 -0.36 -9.04 -3.52
C ASN A 13 -1.79 -8.81 -4.04
N SER A 14 -1.96 -8.56 -5.35
CA SER A 14 -3.27 -8.39 -6.00
C SER A 14 -4.17 -7.37 -5.28
N TRP A 15 -3.60 -6.25 -4.86
CA TRP A 15 -4.27 -5.18 -4.14
C TRP A 15 -4.92 -5.63 -2.82
N ASN A 16 -4.43 -6.70 -2.20
CA ASN A 16 -4.89 -7.13 -0.88
C ASN A 16 -4.38 -6.16 0.21
N LYS A 17 -5.10 -5.05 0.39
CA LYS A 17 -4.75 -3.96 1.31
C LYS A 17 -4.52 -4.42 2.75
N LEU A 18 -5.21 -5.48 3.20
CA LEU A 18 -4.97 -6.08 4.51
C LEU A 18 -3.58 -6.70 4.59
N LYS A 19 -3.25 -7.60 3.65
CA LYS A 19 -1.96 -8.27 3.59
C LYS A 19 -0.82 -7.29 3.38
N VAL A 20 -1.01 -6.29 2.52
CA VAL A 20 -0.02 -5.25 2.24
C VAL A 20 0.24 -4.39 3.48
N SER A 21 -0.80 -4.02 4.24
CA SER A 21 -0.63 -3.27 5.50
C SER A 21 0.19 -4.06 6.53
N GLN A 22 -0.02 -5.37 6.61
CA GLN A 22 0.74 -6.27 7.48
C GLN A 22 2.21 -6.39 7.04
N ILE A 23 2.46 -6.56 5.73
CA ILE A 23 3.82 -6.64 5.16
C ILE A 23 4.60 -5.34 5.41
N LEU A 24 3.95 -4.20 5.21
CA LEU A 24 4.54 -2.88 5.44
C LEU A 24 4.64 -2.51 6.93
N GLY A 25 4.03 -3.28 7.83
CA GLY A 25 4.01 -3.00 9.27
C GLY A 25 3.26 -1.72 9.64
N ILE A 26 2.30 -1.29 8.82
CA ILE A 26 1.52 -0.06 9.03
C ILE A 26 0.04 -0.38 9.20
N ASP A 27 -0.67 0.51 9.88
CA ASP A 27 -2.13 0.40 9.93
C ASP A 27 -2.75 0.58 8.54
N ARG A 28 -3.89 -0.09 8.31
CA ARG A 28 -4.66 0.03 7.07
C ARG A 28 -4.99 1.48 6.76
N LYS A 29 -5.36 2.30 7.74
CA LYS A 29 -5.68 3.74 7.52
C LYS A 29 -4.50 4.48 6.91
N THR A 30 -3.29 4.19 7.36
CA THR A 30 -2.06 4.77 6.82
C THR A 30 -1.81 4.31 5.38
N LEU A 31 -2.05 3.02 5.10
CA LEU A 31 -1.96 2.50 3.73
C LEU A 31 -2.97 3.18 2.79
N TYR A 32 -4.23 3.31 3.19
CA TYR A 32 -5.27 4.00 2.41
C TYR A 32 -4.91 5.46 2.17
N LYS A 33 -4.44 6.17 3.20
CA LYS A 33 -4.00 7.55 3.07
C LYS A 33 -2.85 7.67 2.08
N LYS A 34 -1.84 6.81 2.16
CA LYS A 34 -0.72 6.77 1.20
C LYS A 34 -1.18 6.46 -0.23
N ILE A 35 -2.09 5.51 -0.42
CA ILE A 35 -2.67 5.19 -1.75
C ILE A 35 -3.35 6.44 -2.33
N SER A 36 -4.15 7.15 -1.53
CA SER A 36 -4.85 8.37 -1.93
C SER A 36 -3.87 9.54 -2.19
N ASP A 37 -2.93 9.79 -1.27
CA ASP A 37 -1.89 10.84 -1.40
C ASP A 37 -1.02 10.63 -2.65
N TYR A 38 -0.81 9.37 -3.06
CA TYR A 38 -0.03 9.03 -4.24
C TYR A 38 -0.85 8.94 -5.53
N GLY A 39 -2.18 9.06 -5.47
CA GLY A 39 -3.07 8.90 -6.63
C GLY A 39 -2.96 7.51 -7.25
N LEU A 40 -2.96 6.47 -6.41
CA LEU A 40 -2.91 5.07 -6.82
C LEU A 40 -4.30 4.42 -6.85
N GLU A 41 -5.38 5.21 -6.79
CA GLU A 41 -6.78 4.74 -6.93
C GLU A 41 -7.32 5.03 -8.33
#